data_AF-A0ABD7K4S1-F1
#
_entry.id   AF-A0ABD7K4S1-F1
#
_cell.length_a   1.000
_cell.length_b   1.000
_cell.length_c   1.000
_cell.angle_alpha   90.00
_cell.angle_beta   90.00
_cell.angle_gamma   90.00
#
_symmetry.space_group_name_H-M   'P 1'
#
loop_
_entity.id
_entity.type
_entity.pdbx_description
1 polymer ?
#
loop_
_entity_poly.entity_id
_entity_poly.type
_entity_poly.pdbx_seq_one_letter_code
_entity_poly.pdbx_strand_id
1 'polypeptide(L)'
;MHVTLVIAGGIVLLGLFLLFGKLWGGDPASLGLAATLFVPVWLGVALVNLWIGVRHAGYGLQEELPILLLVFALPAALAGMLLWLLPR
;
A
#
# COMPACT_ATOMS: atom_id res chain seq x y z
N MET A 1 -10.51 7.65 -14.37
CA MET A 1 -9.84 7.67 -13.06
C MET A 1 -9.66 6.24 -12.58
N HIS A 2 -8.43 5.71 -12.55
CA HIS A 2 -8.14 4.29 -12.30
C HIS A 2 -7.99 3.95 -10.80
N VAL A 3 -8.57 4.74 -9.89
CA VAL A 3 -8.37 4.65 -8.43
C VAL A 3 -8.57 3.23 -7.89
N THR A 4 -9.64 2.55 -8.33
CA THR A 4 -9.93 1.17 -7.94
C THR A 4 -8.81 0.21 -8.34
N LEU A 5 -8.20 0.37 -9.51
CA LEU A 5 -7.09 -0.46 -9.97
C LEU A 5 -5.82 -0.20 -9.16
N VAL A 6 -5.58 1.06 -8.76
CA VAL A 6 -4.42 1.38 -7.92
C VAL A 6 -4.59 0.77 -6.53
N ILE A 7 -5.78 0.88 -5.93
CA ILE A 7 -6.09 0.23 -4.65
C ILE A 7 -5.93 -1.29 -4.75
N ALA A 8 -6.47 -1.91 -5.81
CA ALA A 8 -6.32 -3.34 -6.06
C ALA A 8 -4.84 -3.74 -6.20
N GLY A 9 -4.05 -2.94 -6.91
CA GLY A 9 -2.59 -3.13 -7.00
C GLY A 9 -1.90 -3.08 -5.65
N GLY A 10 -2.31 -2.17 -4.76
CA GLY A 10 -1.80 -2.09 -3.38
C GLY A 10 -2.14 -3.32 -2.56
N ILE A 11 -3.37 -3.84 -2.68
CA ILE A 11 -3.79 -5.08 -2.00
C ILE A 11 -3.00 -6.28 -2.52
N VAL A 12 -2.78 -6.37 -3.84
CA VAL A 12 -1.95 -7.43 -4.45
C VAL A 12 -0.52 -7.33 -3.95
N LEU A 13 0.06 -6.12 -3.91
CA LEU A 13 1.40 -5.90 -3.39
C LEU A 13 1.53 -6.30 -1.92
N LEU A 14 0.55 -5.97 -1.08
CA LEU A 14 0.50 -6.43 0.32
C LEU A 14 0.49 -7.96 0.39
N GLY A 15 -0.34 -8.62 -0.43
CA GLY A 15 -0.37 -10.07 -0.54
C GLY A 15 0.99 -10.67 -0.92
N LEU A 16 1.73 -10.03 -1.84
CA LEU A 16 3.08 -10.43 -2.18
C LEU A 16 4.02 -10.29 -0.98
N PHE A 17 4.04 -9.15 -0.29
CA PHE A 17 4.87 -8.97 0.90
C PHE A 17 4.61 -10.07 1.93
N LEU A 18 3.34 -10.35 2.23
CA LEU A 18 2.96 -11.41 3.17
C LEU A 18 3.36 -12.80 2.69
N LEU A 19 3.25 -13.08 1.39
CA LEU A 19 3.72 -14.32 0.79
C LEU A 19 5.23 -14.48 0.99
N PHE A 20 6.01 -13.42 0.74
CA PHE A 20 7.46 -13.42 0.99
C PHE A 20 7.78 -13.58 2.48
N GLY A 21 7.06 -12.89 3.38
CA GLY A 21 7.19 -13.11 4.83
C GLY A 21 6.99 -14.59 5.21
N LYS A 22 5.90 -15.20 4.70
CA LYS A 22 5.58 -16.60 4.95
C LYS A 22 6.63 -17.57 4.38
N LEU A 23 7.05 -17.38 3.14
CA LEU A 23 7.92 -18.33 2.43
C LEU A 23 9.37 -18.32 2.94
N TRP A 24 9.88 -17.16 3.39
CA TRP A 24 11.27 -17.03 3.85
C TRP A 24 11.43 -17.01 5.37
N GLY A 25 10.46 -16.50 6.13
CA GLY A 25 10.55 -16.43 7.59
C GLY A 25 9.90 -17.62 8.30
N GLY A 26 8.73 -18.05 7.84
CA GLY A 26 8.02 -19.22 8.37
C GLY A 26 7.36 -19.02 9.75
N ASP A 27 7.57 -17.87 10.39
CA ASP A 27 7.03 -17.53 11.72
C ASP A 27 6.11 -16.27 11.67
N PRO A 28 5.25 -16.04 12.68
CA PRO A 28 4.36 -14.88 12.72
C PRO A 28 5.07 -13.51 12.72
N ALA A 29 6.28 -13.41 13.28
CA ALA A 29 7.02 -12.15 13.32
C ALA A 29 7.50 -11.74 11.92
N SER A 30 7.84 -12.70 11.06
CA SER A 30 8.17 -12.44 9.66
C SER A 30 7.01 -11.86 8.85
N LEU A 31 5.76 -12.28 9.13
CA LEU A 31 4.56 -11.69 8.54
C LEU A 31 4.35 -10.26 9.05
N GLY A 32 4.63 -10.02 10.33
CA GLY A 32 4.59 -8.69 10.92
C GLY A 32 5.61 -7.74 10.29
N LEU A 33 6.84 -8.21 10.08
CA LEU A 33 7.87 -7.45 9.37
C LEU A 33 7.42 -7.13 7.95
N ALA A 34 6.89 -8.11 7.21
CA ALA A 34 6.44 -7.92 5.84
C ALA A 34 5.32 -6.88 5.73
N ALA A 35 4.28 -6.95 6.55
CA ALA A 35 3.21 -5.95 6.58
C ALA A 35 3.72 -4.55 6.97
N THR A 36 4.74 -4.47 7.84
CA THR A 36 5.37 -3.20 8.23
C THR A 36 6.17 -2.60 7.07
N LEU A 37 6.95 -3.41 6.34
CA LEU A 37 7.75 -2.95 5.19
C LEU A 37 6.89 -2.58 3.99
N PHE A 38 5.71 -3.17 3.85
CA PHE A 38 4.75 -2.81 2.81
C PHE A 38 4.36 -1.32 2.88
N VAL A 39 4.12 -0.77 4.07
CA VAL A 39 3.60 0.61 4.24
C VAL A 39 4.50 1.68 3.60
N PRO A 40 5.81 1.78 3.89
CA PRO A 40 6.68 2.78 3.26
C PRO A 40 6.84 2.54 1.75
N VAL A 41 6.86 1.29 1.30
CA VAL A 41 6.93 0.96 -0.14
C VAL A 41 5.66 1.42 -0.85
N TRP A 42 4.49 1.15 -0.28
CA TRP A 42 3.21 1.58 -0.83
C TRP A 42 3.07 3.10 -0.83
N LEU A 43 3.54 3.79 0.21
CA LEU A 43 3.60 5.25 0.22
C LEU A 43 4.41 5.79 -0.97
N GLY A 44 5.56 5.19 -1.26
CA GLY A 44 6.36 5.53 -2.43
C GLY A 44 5.59 5.38 -3.75
N VAL A 45 4.90 4.26 -3.93
CA VAL A 45 4.07 4.01 -5.13
C VAL A 45 2.92 5.02 -5.23
N ALA A 46 2.25 5.32 -4.13
CA ALA A 46 1.14 6.27 -4.09
C ALA A 46 1.61 7.70 -4.43
N LEU A 47 2.79 8.11 -3.96
CA LEU A 47 3.40 9.40 -4.31
C LEU A 47 3.79 9.47 -5.79
N VAL A 48 4.27 8.39 -6.38
CA VAL A 48 4.51 8.31 -7.83
C VAL A 48 3.21 8.45 -8.61
N ASN A 49 2.12 7.81 -8.15
CA ASN A 49 0.80 7.94 -8.76
C ASN A 49 0.30 9.40 -8.72
N LEU A 50 0.44 10.09 -7.58
CA LEU A 50 0.16 11.52 -7.45
C LEU A 50 0.98 12.35 -8.45
N TRP A 51 2.29 12.09 -8.52
CA TRP A 51 3.19 12.83 -9.41
C TRP A 51 2.81 12.69 -10.88
N ILE A 52 2.39 11.49 -11.28
CA ILE A 52 1.88 11.24 -12.64
C ILE A 52 0.58 12.03 -12.89
N GLY A 53 -0.38 12.01 -11.97
CA GLY A 53 -1.62 12.78 -12.08
C GLY A 53 -1.37 14.29 -12.26
N VAL A 54 -0.46 14.86 -11.46
CA VAL A 54 -0.14 16.29 -11.52
C VAL A 54 0.66 16.65 -12.77
N ARG A 55 1.72 15.91 -13.11
CA ARG A 55 2.64 16.28 -14.20
C ARG A 55 2.16 15.87 -15.58
N HIS A 56 1.49 14.72 -15.70
CA HIS A 56 1.14 14.15 -17.01
C HIS A 56 -0.34 14.32 -17.35
N ALA A 57 -1.24 14.24 -16.36
CA ALA A 57 -2.67 14.45 -16.60
C ALA A 57 -3.10 15.92 -16.44
N GLY A 58 -2.25 16.77 -15.85
CA GLY A 58 -2.48 18.20 -15.72
C GLY A 58 -3.46 18.59 -14.62
N TYR A 59 -3.78 17.67 -13.70
CA TYR A 59 -4.63 17.95 -12.54
C TYR A 59 -3.90 18.79 -11.49
N GLY A 60 -4.65 19.57 -10.72
CA GLY A 60 -4.12 20.35 -9.61
C GLY A 60 -3.70 19.45 -8.44
N LEU A 61 -2.66 19.88 -7.72
CA LEU A 61 -2.18 19.16 -6.53
C LEU A 61 -3.30 18.97 -5.48
N GLN A 62 -4.17 19.96 -5.30
CA GLN A 62 -5.29 19.91 -4.36
C GLN A 62 -6.37 18.92 -4.78
N GLU A 63 -6.51 18.66 -6.08
CA GLU A 63 -7.48 17.71 -6.63
C GLU A 63 -6.99 16.27 -6.45
N GLU A 64 -5.68 16.06 -6.55
CA GLU A 64 -5.06 14.75 -6.43
C GLU A 64 -4.71 14.35 -4.99
N LEU A 65 -4.58 15.30 -4.06
CA LEU A 65 -4.23 14.99 -2.67
C LEU A 65 -5.29 14.11 -1.95
N PRO A 66 -6.61 14.34 -2.11
CA PRO A 66 -7.64 13.44 -1.60
C PRO A 66 -7.55 12.03 -2.22
N ILE A 67 -7.17 11.96 -3.50
CA ILE A 67 -7.00 10.68 -4.22
C ILE A 67 -5.78 9.93 -3.66
N LEU A 68 -4.66 10.62 -3.44
CA LEU A 68 -3.49 10.07 -2.75
C LEU A 68 -3.89 9.49 -1.40
N LEU A 69 -4.61 10.26 -0.58
CA LEU A 69 -5.04 9.81 0.75
C LEU A 69 -5.88 8.54 0.67
N LEU A 70 -6.84 8.48 -0.25
CA LEU A 70 -7.69 7.30 -0.43
C LEU A 70 -6.88 6.07 -0.88
N VAL A 71 -6.03 6.24 -1.90
CA VAL A 71 -5.21 5.16 -2.48
C VAL A 71 -4.17 4.64 -1.50
N PHE A 72 -3.62 5.51 -0.66
CA PHE A 72 -2.67 5.11 0.37
C PHE A 72 -3.36 4.48 1.59
N ALA A 73 -4.39 5.14 2.12
CA ALA A 73 -4.99 4.77 3.40
C ALA A 73 -5.66 3.40 3.38
N LEU A 74 -6.33 3.02 2.28
CA LEU A 74 -7.04 1.74 2.22
C LEU A 74 -6.10 0.53 2.32
N PRO A 75 -5.05 0.38 1.49
CA PRO A 75 -4.09 -0.72 1.64
C PRO A 75 -3.27 -0.62 2.93
N ALA A 76 -2.89 0.59 3.38
CA ALA A 76 -2.15 0.77 4.63
C ALA A 76 -2.98 0.37 5.86
N ALA A 77 -4.27 0.70 5.89
CA ALA A 77 -5.20 0.29 6.94
C ALA A 77 -5.35 -1.23 6.95
N LEU A 78 -5.46 -1.87 5.78
CA LEU A 78 -5.51 -3.32 5.69
C LEU A 78 -4.24 -3.97 6.27
N ALA A 79 -3.06 -3.44 5.94
CA ALA A 79 -1.81 -3.91 6.54
C ALA A 79 -1.79 -3.75 8.07
N GLY A 80 -2.26 -2.60 8.58
CA GLY A 80 -2.38 -2.36 10.03
C GLY A 80 -3.38 -3.30 10.72
N MET A 81 -4.52 -3.58 10.09
CA MET A 81 -5.49 -4.56 10.60
C MET A 81 -4.88 -5.96 10.67
N LEU A 82 -4.14 -6.37 9.63
CA LEU A 82 -3.45 -7.67 9.62
C LEU A 82 -2.38 -7.74 10.71
N LEU A 83 -1.60 -6.69 10.91
CA LEU A 83 -0.63 -6.59 12.02
C LEU A 83 -1.29 -6.77 13.39
N TRP A 84 -2.49 -6.24 13.58
CA TRP A 84 -3.22 -6.36 14.83
C TRP A 84 -3.79 -7.76 15.06
N LEU A 85 -4.12 -8.49 13.99
CA LEU A 85 -4.68 -9.84 14.04
C LEU A 85 -3.62 -10.95 14.14
N LEU A 86 -2.37 -10.69 13.76
CA LEU A 86 -1.31 -11.68 13.83
C LEU A 86 -0.97 -12.03 15.29
N PRO A 87 -0.80 -13.33 15.62
CA PRO A 87 -0.29 -13.74 16.92
C PRO A 87 1.10 -13.12 17.15
N ARG A 88 1.34 -12.63 18.38
CA ARG A 88 2.64 -12.11 18.79
C ARG A 88 3.60 -13.23 19.13
#